data_AF-A0A9J6RQC2-F1
#
_entry.id   AF-A0A9J6RQC2-F1
#
_cell.length_a   1.000
_cell.length_b   1.000
_cell.length_c   1.000
_cell.angle_alpha   90.00
_cell.angle_beta   90.00
_cell.angle_gamma   90.00
#
_symmetry.space_group_name_H-M   'P 1'
#
loop_
_entity.id
_entity.type
_entity.pdbx_description
1 polymer ?
#
loop_
_entity_poly.entity_id
_entity_poly.type
_entity_poly.pdbx_seq_one_letter_code
_entity_poly.pdbx_strand_id
1 'polypeptide(L)'
;MNNLLKIIATVLLISTAAPSAFAGLVEAEFSFGWSGNRNHHGTLSGNDVDGDGYLRFDELSTFSVVGTYNINMGNLFDIGDIDLLNQIWEPNAVSWQGTADTAFMTWLGRSHSCTTYNNCGADITITNVPEPGSLVLLALGLIGLGVARHSQK
;
A
#
# COMPACT_ATOMS: atom_id res chain seq x y z
N MET A 1 -4.85 -36.68 30.60
CA MET A 1 -4.62 -35.38 29.92
C MET A 1 -5.97 -34.86 29.48
N ASN A 2 -6.50 -33.85 30.18
CA ASN A 2 -7.87 -33.36 30.01
C ASN A 2 -8.10 -32.76 28.62
N ASN A 3 -9.22 -33.12 27.98
CA ASN A 3 -9.61 -32.64 26.65
C ASN A 3 -9.66 -31.09 26.57
N LEU A 4 -9.83 -30.41 27.71
CA LEU A 4 -9.76 -28.95 27.83
C LEU A 4 -8.39 -28.38 27.44
N LEU A 5 -7.29 -29.08 27.79
CA LEU A 5 -5.92 -28.63 27.50
C LEU A 5 -5.59 -28.76 26.00
N LYS A 6 -6.17 -29.75 25.32
CA LYS A 6 -6.05 -29.92 23.87
C LYS A 6 -6.81 -28.83 23.11
N ILE A 7 -8.00 -28.46 23.57
CA ILE A 7 -8.82 -27.40 22.96
C ILE A 7 -8.16 -26.02 23.10
N ILE A 8 -7.60 -25.71 24.27
CA ILE A 8 -6.90 -24.43 24.48
C ILE A 8 -5.61 -24.36 23.64
N ALA A 9 -4.88 -25.46 23.50
CA ALA A 9 -3.68 -25.50 22.65
C ALA A 9 -4.01 -25.29 21.16
N THR A 10 -5.13 -25.82 20.65
CA THR A 10 -5.54 -25.60 19.24
C THR A 10 -6.05 -24.18 18.99
N VAL A 11 -6.68 -23.52 19.97
CA VAL A 11 -7.16 -22.14 19.83
C VAL A 11 -6.02 -21.12 19.97
N LEU A 12 -4.98 -21.40 20.76
CA LEU A 12 -3.84 -20.49 20.94
C LEU A 12 -2.85 -20.49 19.76
N LEU A 13 -2.90 -21.50 18.88
CA LEU A 13 -2.03 -21.62 17.71
C LEU A 13 -2.52 -20.82 16.48
N ILE A 14 -3.67 -20.14 16.56
CA ILE A 14 -4.26 -19.40 15.43
C ILE A 14 -3.94 -17.88 15.50
N SER A 15 -3.32 -17.38 16.57
CA SER A 15 -3.16 -15.93 16.77
C SER A 15 -1.85 -15.31 16.25
N THR A 16 -1.11 -15.95 15.35
CA THR A 16 0.11 -15.37 14.75
C THR A 16 -0.05 -14.97 13.28
N ALA A 17 -1.26 -14.84 12.77
CA ALA A 17 -1.47 -14.08 11.54
C ALA A 17 -1.35 -12.60 11.90
N ALA A 18 -0.19 -11.99 11.63
CA ALA A 18 -0.11 -10.53 11.55
C ALA A 18 -1.15 -10.07 10.52
N PRO A 19 -2.23 -9.36 10.92
CA PRO A 19 -3.20 -8.89 9.95
C PRO A 19 -2.77 -7.51 9.50
N SER A 20 -1.83 -7.43 8.55
CA SER A 20 -1.59 -6.18 7.82
C SER A 20 -0.86 -6.37 6.49
N ALA A 21 -0.91 -7.56 5.88
CA ALA A 21 -0.59 -7.65 4.46
C ALA A 21 -1.80 -7.12 3.71
N PHE A 22 -1.64 -6.02 2.99
CA PHE A 22 -2.66 -5.48 2.09
C PHE A 22 -2.80 -6.42 0.89
N ALA A 23 -3.42 -7.57 1.10
CA ALA A 23 -3.56 -8.59 0.08
C ALA A 23 -4.64 -8.17 -0.93
N GLY A 24 -4.23 -7.36 -1.92
CA GLY A 24 -5.04 -6.96 -3.07
C GLY A 24 -4.76 -5.54 -3.57
N LEU A 25 -5.55 -5.12 -4.56
CA LEU A 25 -5.39 -3.83 -5.22
C LEU A 25 -5.54 -2.66 -4.23
N VAL A 26 -4.45 -1.92 -4.06
CA VAL A 26 -4.42 -0.60 -3.43
C VAL A 26 -4.73 0.44 -4.49
N GLU A 27 -5.61 1.39 -4.16
CA GLU A 27 -5.87 2.57 -4.99
C GLU A 27 -5.62 3.81 -4.14
N ALA A 28 -4.99 4.82 -4.74
CA ALA A 28 -4.66 6.05 -4.06
C ALA A 28 -4.78 7.27 -4.97
N GLU A 29 -5.15 8.39 -4.35
CA GLU A 29 -5.00 9.72 -4.93
C GLU A 29 -3.79 10.39 -4.30
N PHE A 30 -3.08 11.18 -5.09
CA PHE A 30 -1.95 11.96 -4.58
C PHE A 30 -1.95 13.37 -5.13
N SER A 31 -1.27 14.23 -4.41
CA SER A 31 -0.95 15.58 -4.87
C SER A 31 0.53 15.86 -4.67
N PHE A 32 1.09 16.71 -5.53
CA PHE A 32 2.47 17.15 -5.40
C PHE A 32 2.65 18.58 -5.90
N GLY A 33 3.79 19.16 -5.55
CA GLY A 33 4.21 20.44 -6.10
C GLY A 33 5.24 21.13 -5.21
N TRP A 34 5.56 22.37 -5.57
CA TRP A 34 6.74 23.08 -5.07
C TRP A 34 6.38 24.21 -4.11
N SER A 35 7.31 24.52 -3.21
CA SER A 35 7.21 25.67 -2.29
C SER A 35 5.93 25.63 -1.44
N GLY A 36 5.51 24.43 -1.04
CA GLY A 36 4.30 24.19 -0.25
C GLY A 36 2.99 24.20 -1.03
N ASN A 37 3.01 24.44 -2.35
CA ASN A 37 1.83 24.34 -3.19
C ASN A 37 1.68 22.92 -3.76
N ARG A 38 0.52 22.28 -3.57
CA ARG A 38 0.19 20.91 -3.99
C ARG A 38 -0.90 20.88 -5.06
N ASN A 39 -0.69 21.63 -6.14
CA ASN A 39 -1.70 21.85 -7.18
C ASN A 39 -1.66 20.83 -8.33
N HIS A 40 -0.72 19.89 -8.31
CA HIS A 40 -0.68 18.80 -9.28
C HIS A 40 -1.27 17.55 -8.63
N HIS A 41 -2.22 16.91 -9.29
CA HIS A 41 -2.96 15.78 -8.75
C HIS A 41 -2.82 14.57 -9.67
N GLY A 42 -2.81 13.40 -9.08
CA GLY A 42 -2.78 12.15 -9.79
C GLY A 42 -3.39 11.00 -9.03
N THR A 43 -3.45 9.86 -9.70
CA THR A 43 -3.94 8.60 -9.16
C THR A 43 -2.92 7.52 -9.41
N LEU A 44 -2.83 6.56 -8.50
CA LEU A 44 -2.05 5.35 -8.68
C LEU A 44 -2.80 4.14 -8.16
N SER A 45 -2.42 2.98 -8.66
CA SER A 45 -2.86 1.71 -8.10
C SER A 45 -1.78 0.65 -8.23
N GLY A 46 -1.80 -0.33 -7.35
CA GLY A 46 -0.81 -1.40 -7.30
C GLY A 46 -1.20 -2.46 -6.29
N ASN A 47 -0.32 -3.43 -6.08
CA ASN A 47 -0.54 -4.50 -5.12
C ASN A 47 0.76 -4.76 -4.35
N ASP A 48 0.70 -4.68 -3.03
CA ASP A 48 1.77 -5.09 -2.12
C ASP A 48 1.95 -6.61 -2.24
N VAL A 49 2.87 -7.04 -3.10
CA VAL A 49 3.01 -8.46 -3.49
C VAL A 49 3.83 -9.24 -2.47
N ASP A 50 4.69 -8.58 -1.73
CA ASP A 50 5.52 -9.20 -0.69
C ASP A 50 4.92 -9.07 0.72
N GLY A 51 3.91 -8.21 0.89
CA GLY A 51 3.11 -8.09 2.09
C GLY A 51 3.80 -7.32 3.20
N ASP A 52 4.71 -6.41 2.87
CA ASP A 52 5.51 -5.68 3.84
C ASP A 52 4.95 -4.30 4.24
N GLY A 53 3.80 -3.94 3.68
CA GLY A 53 3.08 -2.71 4.00
C GLY A 53 3.57 -1.48 3.23
N TYR A 54 4.45 -1.66 2.25
CA TYR A 54 4.84 -0.62 1.31
C TYR A 54 4.27 -0.92 -0.07
N LEU A 55 4.07 0.14 -0.85
CA LEU A 55 3.85 0.02 -2.29
C LEU A 55 5.04 0.67 -3.01
N ARG A 56 5.77 -0.15 -3.76
CA ARG A 56 6.99 0.22 -4.49
C ARG A 56 6.75 0.36 -5.99
N PHE A 57 7.76 0.87 -6.71
CA PHE A 57 7.66 1.12 -8.14
C PHE A 57 7.33 -0.13 -8.96
N ASP A 58 7.91 -1.29 -8.64
CA ASP A 58 7.66 -2.56 -9.31
C ASP A 58 6.31 -3.21 -8.94
N GLU A 59 5.62 -2.64 -7.96
CA GLU A 59 4.31 -3.08 -7.48
C GLU A 59 3.16 -2.23 -8.04
N LEU A 60 3.48 -1.14 -8.75
CA LEU A 60 2.50 -0.30 -9.42
C LEU A 60 1.90 -0.98 -10.65
N SER A 61 0.57 -1.00 -10.68
CA SER A 61 -0.23 -1.37 -11.85
C SER A 61 -0.59 -0.15 -12.70
N THR A 62 -0.89 0.98 -12.07
CA THR A 62 -1.20 2.24 -12.76
C THR A 62 -0.60 3.43 -12.04
N PHE A 63 -0.31 4.47 -12.82
CA PHE A 63 0.09 5.78 -12.34
C PHE A 63 -0.35 6.80 -13.38
N SER A 64 -0.97 7.89 -12.96
CA SER A 64 -1.49 8.91 -13.86
C SER A 64 -1.52 10.28 -13.20
N VAL A 65 -0.86 11.24 -13.82
CA VAL A 65 -1.01 12.68 -13.58
C VAL A 65 -1.49 13.29 -14.89
N VAL A 66 -2.60 14.03 -14.83
CA VAL A 66 -3.19 14.70 -16.00
C VAL A 66 -3.15 16.21 -15.78
N GLY A 67 -2.79 16.96 -16.82
CA GLY A 67 -2.77 18.43 -16.79
C GLY A 67 -1.42 18.98 -17.22
N THR A 68 -0.82 19.84 -16.38
CA THR A 68 0.49 20.48 -16.66
C THR A 68 1.59 19.45 -16.91
N TYR A 69 1.58 18.38 -16.13
CA TYR A 69 2.45 17.23 -16.33
C TYR A 69 1.57 16.06 -16.76
N ASN A 70 1.89 15.44 -17.89
CA ASN A 70 1.21 14.24 -18.37
C ASN A 70 2.10 13.04 -18.05
N ILE A 71 2.03 12.57 -16.81
CA ILE A 71 2.88 11.50 -16.28
C ILE A 71 2.05 10.22 -16.24
N ASN A 72 2.60 9.12 -16.76
CA ASN A 72 1.96 7.81 -16.74
C ASN A 72 3.02 6.71 -16.55
N MET A 73 2.59 5.46 -16.36
CA MET A 73 3.51 4.32 -16.20
C MET A 73 4.60 4.22 -17.28
N GLY A 74 4.30 4.61 -18.53
CA GLY A 74 5.26 4.53 -19.63
C GLY A 74 6.37 5.59 -19.60
N ASN A 75 6.18 6.67 -18.83
CA ASN A 75 7.20 7.72 -18.67
C ASN A 75 7.62 7.97 -17.22
N LEU A 76 7.04 7.26 -16.26
CA LEU A 76 7.50 7.20 -14.89
C LEU A 76 8.83 6.43 -14.86
N PHE A 77 9.85 7.04 -14.29
CA PHE A 77 11.17 6.43 -14.17
C PHE A 77 11.31 5.67 -12.86
N ASP A 78 10.87 6.29 -11.77
CA ASP A 78 10.92 5.74 -10.42
C ASP A 78 9.95 6.50 -9.50
N ILE A 79 9.52 5.86 -8.41
CA ILE A 79 8.77 6.49 -7.33
C ILE A 79 9.36 6.11 -5.99
N GLY A 80 9.20 7.00 -5.02
CA GLY A 80 9.52 6.66 -3.65
C GLY A 80 8.43 5.77 -3.08
N ASP A 81 8.80 4.99 -2.08
CA ASP A 81 7.93 4.01 -1.45
C ASP A 81 6.74 4.69 -0.79
N ILE A 82 5.60 4.03 -0.84
CA ILE A 82 4.38 4.49 -0.19
C ILE A 82 4.13 3.61 1.02
N ASP A 83 4.27 4.17 2.23
CA ASP A 83 3.86 3.52 3.46
C ASP A 83 2.33 3.49 3.52
N LEU A 84 1.77 2.30 3.33
CA LEU A 84 0.32 2.10 3.23
C LEU A 84 -0.38 2.26 4.58
N LEU A 85 0.31 2.03 5.69
CA LEU A 85 -0.25 2.15 7.04
C LEU A 85 -0.32 3.62 7.48
N ASN A 86 0.78 4.35 7.28
CA ASN A 86 0.89 5.74 7.72
C ASN A 86 0.43 6.74 6.65
N GLN A 87 0.16 6.27 5.42
CA GLN A 87 -0.18 7.10 4.26
C GLN A 87 0.90 8.15 3.99
N ILE A 88 2.15 7.72 4.04
CA ILE A 88 3.32 8.57 3.81
C ILE A 88 3.92 8.18 2.47
N TRP A 89 4.20 9.18 1.64
CA TRP A 89 5.02 8.99 0.46
C TRP A 89 6.47 9.33 0.82
N GLU A 90 7.34 8.33 0.85
CA GLU A 90 8.74 8.52 1.19
C GLU A 90 9.52 9.12 0.01
N PRO A 91 10.40 10.11 0.22
CA PRO A 91 11.20 10.68 -0.86
C PRO A 91 12.47 9.85 -1.10
N ASN A 92 12.36 8.55 -1.35
CA ASN A 92 13.48 7.63 -1.55
C ASN A 92 13.60 7.09 -2.99
N ALA A 93 12.93 7.70 -3.97
CA ALA A 93 13.17 7.40 -5.39
C ALA A 93 14.49 8.01 -5.88
N VAL A 94 15.02 7.40 -6.94
CA VAL A 94 16.17 7.90 -7.70
C VAL A 94 15.83 9.25 -8.32
N SER A 95 16.56 10.30 -7.93
CA SER A 95 16.38 11.65 -8.47
C SER A 95 17.03 11.87 -9.85
N TRP A 96 16.69 12.99 -10.51
CA TRP A 96 17.33 13.36 -11.78
C TRP A 96 18.86 13.49 -11.67
N GLN A 97 19.40 13.85 -10.49
CA GLN A 97 20.83 14.02 -10.27
C GLN A 97 21.58 12.70 -9.98
N GLY A 98 20.86 11.61 -9.69
CA GLY A 98 21.40 10.23 -9.74
C GLY A 98 22.35 9.81 -8.65
N THR A 99 22.53 10.63 -7.62
CA THR A 99 23.47 10.33 -6.52
C THR A 99 22.79 10.22 -5.17
N ALA A 100 21.52 10.61 -5.05
CA ALA A 100 20.75 10.49 -3.81
C ALA A 100 19.28 10.19 -4.09
N ASP A 101 18.79 9.17 -3.39
CA ASP A 101 17.40 8.75 -3.27
C ASP A 101 16.65 9.78 -2.41
N THR A 102 16.11 10.77 -3.09
CA THR A 102 15.57 12.01 -2.49
C THR A 102 14.29 12.49 -3.20
N ALA A 103 13.80 11.71 -4.16
CA ALA A 103 12.64 12.04 -4.96
C ALA A 103 11.41 11.32 -4.43
N PHE A 104 10.25 11.98 -4.48
CA PHE A 104 8.95 11.31 -4.39
C PHE A 104 8.64 10.60 -5.71
N MET A 105 9.01 11.22 -6.83
CA MET A 105 8.88 10.63 -8.16
C MET A 105 9.85 11.26 -9.14
N THR A 106 10.23 10.49 -10.14
CA THR A 106 11.06 10.91 -11.27
C THR A 106 10.43 10.43 -12.56
N TRP A 107 10.42 11.25 -13.61
CA TRP A 107 9.78 10.92 -14.88
C TRP A 107 10.58 11.40 -16.09
N LEU A 108 10.15 10.99 -17.28
CA LEU A 108 10.75 11.29 -18.59
C LEU A 108 12.23 10.94 -18.65
N GLY A 109 12.57 9.70 -18.28
CA GLY A 109 13.95 9.22 -18.33
C GLY A 109 14.91 10.04 -17.47
N ARG A 110 14.44 10.46 -16.28
CA ARG A 110 15.18 11.31 -15.33
C ARG A 110 15.38 12.76 -15.76
N SER A 111 14.58 13.28 -16.70
CA SER A 111 14.63 14.71 -17.05
C SER A 111 13.97 15.62 -16.00
N HIS A 112 13.09 15.04 -15.18
CA HIS A 112 12.34 15.76 -14.15
C HIS A 112 12.13 14.90 -12.90
N SER A 113 12.14 15.54 -11.72
CA SER A 113 11.75 14.90 -10.46
C SER A 113 11.06 15.89 -9.52
N CYS A 114 10.22 15.35 -8.65
CA CYS A 114 9.75 16.01 -7.43
C CYS A 114 10.67 15.58 -6.30
N THR A 115 11.56 16.46 -5.81
CA THR A 115 12.56 16.12 -4.79
C THR A 115 12.47 17.03 -3.58
N THR A 116 12.98 16.56 -2.45
CA THR A 116 13.03 17.40 -1.24
C THR A 116 13.94 18.62 -1.42
N TYR A 117 15.04 18.50 -2.17
CA TYR A 117 15.98 19.60 -2.39
C TYR A 117 15.51 20.65 -3.39
N ASN A 118 14.55 20.35 -4.27
CA ASN A 118 13.93 21.35 -5.13
C ASN A 118 12.68 21.97 -4.49
N ASN A 119 12.48 21.75 -3.18
CA ASN A 119 11.31 22.16 -2.40
C ASN A 119 10.01 21.54 -2.92
N CYS A 120 10.06 20.39 -3.59
CA CYS A 120 8.87 19.62 -3.87
C CYS A 120 8.46 18.82 -2.63
N GLY A 121 7.16 18.63 -2.48
CA GLY A 121 6.63 17.59 -1.63
C GLY A 121 5.41 16.96 -2.26
N ALA A 122 5.04 15.81 -1.72
CA ALA A 122 3.88 15.06 -2.13
C ALA A 122 3.06 14.62 -0.92
N ASP A 123 1.76 14.54 -1.11
CA ASP A 123 0.79 14.03 -0.15
C ASP A 123 0.00 12.93 -0.84
N ILE A 124 -0.31 11.87 -0.10
CA ILE A 124 -1.03 10.70 -0.63
C ILE A 124 -2.21 10.36 0.27
N THR A 125 -3.27 9.84 -0.34
CA THR A 125 -4.47 9.37 0.36
C THR A 125 -4.87 8.05 -0.26
N ILE A 126 -4.81 6.99 0.55
CA ILE A 126 -5.23 5.66 0.12
C ILE A 126 -6.76 5.62 0.14
N THR A 127 -7.37 5.42 -1.03
CA THR A 127 -8.83 5.47 -1.21
C THR A 127 -9.48 4.09 -1.17
N ASN A 128 -8.71 3.04 -1.41
CA ASN A 128 -9.19 1.67 -1.33
C ASN A 128 -8.10 0.74 -0.78
N VAL A 129 -8.51 -0.12 0.14
CA VAL A 129 -7.68 -1.10 0.80
C VAL A 129 -8.43 -2.43 0.82
N PRO A 130 -7.88 -3.51 0.27
CA PRO A 130 -8.48 -4.83 0.35
C PRO A 130 -8.66 -5.27 1.80
N GLU A 131 -9.86 -5.74 2.15
CA GLU A 131 -10.12 -6.26 3.48
C GLU A 131 -9.20 -7.46 3.79
N PRO A 132 -8.62 -7.55 5.00
CA PRO A 132 -7.83 -8.70 5.39
C PRO A 132 -8.64 -10.00 5.28
N GLY A 133 -8.06 -11.03 4.64
CA GLY A 133 -8.71 -12.35 4.50
C GLY A 133 -9.10 -13.03 5.83
N SER A 134 -8.59 -12.52 6.96
CA SER A 134 -8.99 -12.94 8.31
C SER A 134 -10.46 -12.66 8.62
N LEU A 135 -11.09 -11.64 8.01
CA LEU A 135 -12.53 -11.38 8.17
C LEU A 135 -13.37 -12.47 7.53
N VAL A 136 -12.94 -12.97 6.37
CA VAL A 136 -13.58 -14.10 5.69
C VAL A 136 -13.45 -15.38 6.54
N LEU A 137 -12.26 -15.64 7.09
CA LEU A 137 -12.05 -16.77 8.02
C LEU A 137 -12.88 -16.64 9.30
N LEU A 138 -13.00 -15.45 9.87
CA LEU A 138 -13.82 -15.21 11.05
C LEU A 138 -15.31 -15.46 10.74
N ALA A 139 -15.81 -14.97 9.60
CA ALA A 139 -17.17 -15.20 9.17
C ALA A 139 -17.45 -16.70 8.94
N LEU A 140 -16.56 -17.40 8.25
CA LEU A 140 -16.65 -18.86 8.06
C LEU A 140 -16.58 -19.61 9.38
N GLY A 141 -15.72 -19.17 10.30
CA GLY A 141 -15.60 -19.72 11.65
C GLY A 141 -16.90 -19.57 12.45
N LEU A 142 -17.53 -18.39 12.42
CA LEU A 142 -18.81 -18.14 13.08
C LEU A 142 -19.96 -18.98 12.47
N ILE A 143 -20.00 -19.12 11.15
CA ILE A 143 -20.98 -19.97 10.46
C ILE A 143 -20.78 -21.44 10.87
N GLY A 144 -19.54 -21.92 10.83
CA GLY A 144 -19.20 -23.29 11.27
C GLY A 144 -19.58 -23.55 12.72
N LEU A 145 -19.33 -22.58 13.62
CA LEU A 145 -19.71 -22.65 15.03
C LEU A 145 -21.23 -22.69 15.21
N GLY A 146 -21.98 -21.92 14.41
CA GLY A 146 -23.44 -21.91 14.40
C GLY A 146 -24.04 -23.25 13.96
N VAL A 147 -23.51 -23.85 12.89
CA VAL A 147 -23.96 -25.16 12.37
C VAL A 147 -23.62 -26.29 13.37
N ALA A 148 -22.41 -26.28 13.94
CA ALA A 148 -22.00 -27.28 14.93
C ALA A 148 -22.92 -27.29 16.17
N ARG A 149 -23.41 -26.12 16.58
CA ARG A 149 -24.33 -25.98 17.72
C ARG A 149 -25.73 -26.52 17.42
N HIS A 150 -26.14 -26.56 16.15
CA HIS A 150 -27.45 -27.06 15.74
C HIS A 150 -27.49 -28.58 15.54
N SER A 151 -26.35 -29.22 15.29
CA SER A 151 -26.22 -30.68 15.14
C SER A 151 -26.13 -31.45 16.46
N GLN A 152 -26.00 -30.77 17.60
CA GLN A 152 -25.95 -31.39 18.94
C GLN A 152 -27.30 -31.37 19.69
N LYS A 153 -28.39 -31.02 19.02
CA LYS A 153 -29.77 -31.27 19.48
C LYS A 153 -30.36 -32.42 18.68
#